data_AF-A0A8H7KEX4-F1
#
_entry.id   AF-A0A8H7KEX4-F1
#
_cell.length_a   1.000
_cell.length_b   1.000
_cell.length_c   1.000
_cell.angle_alpha   90.00
_cell.angle_beta   90.00
_cell.angle_gamma   90.00
#
_symmetry.space_group_name_H-M   'P 1'
#
loop_
_entity.id
_entity.type
_entity.pdbx_description
1 polymer ?
#
loop_
_entity_poly.entity_id
_entity_poly.type
_entity_poly.pdbx_seq_one_letter_code
_entity_poly.pdbx_strand_id
1 'polypeptide(L)'
;MAKALRSWQADGGTPVIGSILYSDIGKEYYAKLGWRPNQTNFHFEFPPGDVEWPSSVHPVAADEIADLCHRGEIMIRAAMSAPEPSIKTRAVILPDVDHMLWHIAKEEFASKFIFGGKIPDIKGAIAGRPGKQVWAISTRRYYGHPDAESPNNVLYILRLVIESDKTANKPFPCVGSEDTAAAVDPDVLGSFESIIQAAQHQAKAWRLNRVKIWESSVLAQRLTDESSLRYQKIERETECIASCLWFGDDESGGLIEEPVLINNKHYAWC
;
A
#
# COMPACT_ATOMS: atom_id res chain seq x y z
N MET A 1 26.78 8.12 -8.17
CA MET A 1 25.76 7.09 -7.86
C MET A 1 24.56 7.21 -8.79
N ALA A 2 23.78 8.31 -8.79
CA ALA A 2 22.62 8.50 -9.67
C ALA A 2 22.88 8.27 -11.18
N LYS A 3 24.03 8.73 -11.71
CA LYS A 3 24.41 8.50 -13.13
C LYS A 3 24.61 7.03 -13.49
N ALA A 4 25.09 6.21 -12.55
CA ALA A 4 25.34 4.79 -12.79
C ALA A 4 24.03 4.00 -12.96
N LEU A 5 22.95 4.46 -12.31
CA LEU A 5 21.64 3.80 -12.36
C LEU A 5 20.95 3.89 -13.73
N ARG A 6 21.32 4.86 -14.58
CA ARG A 6 20.76 5.02 -15.93
C ARG A 6 20.98 3.82 -16.85
N SER A 7 21.96 2.97 -16.51
CA SER A 7 22.32 1.77 -17.28
C SER A 7 22.41 0.51 -16.41
N TRP A 8 22.03 0.62 -15.13
CA TRP A 8 22.15 -0.48 -14.18
C TRP A 8 21.03 -1.51 -14.42
N GLN A 9 21.39 -2.78 -14.61
CA GLN A 9 20.48 -3.89 -14.91
C GLN A 9 19.58 -3.66 -16.14
N ALA A 10 19.97 -2.76 -17.04
CA ALA A 10 19.32 -2.56 -18.32
C ALA A 10 19.80 -3.63 -19.32
N ASP A 11 19.12 -4.77 -19.35
CA ASP A 11 19.39 -5.80 -20.36
C ASP A 11 18.90 -5.34 -21.75
N GLY A 12 19.69 -5.63 -22.79
CA GLY A 12 19.25 -5.49 -24.18
C GLY A 12 19.06 -4.07 -24.70
N GLY A 13 19.62 -3.04 -24.06
CA GLY A 13 19.57 -1.66 -24.56
C GLY A 13 18.26 -0.91 -24.29
N THR A 14 17.39 -1.45 -23.43
CA THR A 14 16.19 -0.73 -22.98
C THR A 14 16.60 0.40 -22.03
N PRO A 15 16.30 1.67 -22.34
CA PRO A 15 16.71 2.79 -21.49
C PRO A 15 15.97 2.75 -20.15
N VAL A 16 16.70 2.95 -19.05
CA VAL A 16 16.10 3.15 -17.72
C VAL A 16 15.41 4.51 -17.71
N ILE A 17 14.09 4.52 -17.52
CA ILE A 17 13.28 5.74 -17.52
C ILE A 17 13.37 6.53 -16.21
N GLY A 18 13.71 5.86 -15.11
CA GLY A 18 13.85 6.46 -13.79
C GLY A 18 14.18 5.44 -12.71
N SER A 19 14.24 5.91 -11.47
CA SER A 19 14.47 5.13 -10.26
C SER A 19 13.52 5.59 -9.16
N ILE A 20 12.93 4.64 -8.44
CA ILE A 20 12.12 4.87 -7.24
C ILE A 20 12.88 4.28 -6.06
N LEU A 21 12.88 4.99 -4.93
CA LEU A 21 13.40 4.49 -3.67
C LEU A 21 12.47 4.85 -2.52
N TYR A 22 12.70 4.22 -1.38
CA TYR A 22 12.06 4.53 -0.12
C TYR A 22 13.12 4.89 0.91
N SER A 23 13.20 6.17 1.27
CA SER A 23 14.23 6.70 2.17
C SER A 23 13.86 6.48 3.63
N ASP A 24 14.73 5.78 4.36
CA ASP A 24 14.66 5.65 5.83
C ASP A 24 15.50 6.70 6.58
N ILE A 25 15.97 7.73 5.87
CA ILE A 25 16.76 8.85 6.42
C ILE A 25 16.14 10.21 6.08
N GLY A 26 14.84 10.20 5.82
CA GLY A 26 14.00 11.37 5.58
C GLY A 26 14.00 11.91 4.16
N LYS A 27 13.30 13.04 4.02
CA LYS A 27 12.99 13.69 2.74
C LYS A 27 14.20 14.39 2.08
N GLU A 28 15.19 14.80 2.86
CA GLU A 28 16.23 15.71 2.36
C GLU A 28 17.42 15.05 1.67
N TYR A 29 17.92 13.93 2.22
CA TYR A 29 19.21 13.38 1.80
C TYR A 29 19.22 13.01 0.32
N TYR A 30 18.24 12.19 -0.11
CA TYR A 30 18.13 11.75 -1.49
C TYR A 30 17.58 12.84 -2.42
N ALA A 31 16.83 13.82 -1.90
CA ALA A 31 16.40 14.98 -2.68
C ALA A 31 17.60 15.80 -3.17
N LYS A 32 18.64 15.95 -2.34
CA LYS A 32 19.92 16.60 -2.74
C LYS A 32 20.64 15.82 -3.83
N LEU A 33 20.33 14.53 -4.01
CA LEU A 33 20.86 13.66 -5.06
C LEU A 33 19.93 13.52 -6.28
N GLY A 34 18.79 14.22 -6.28
CA GLY A 34 17.82 14.25 -7.38
C GLY A 34 16.60 13.36 -7.21
N TRP A 35 16.52 12.53 -6.16
CA TRP A 35 15.29 11.77 -5.86
C TRP A 35 14.35 12.64 -5.05
N ARG A 36 13.33 13.21 -5.67
CA ARG A 36 12.38 14.04 -4.94
C ARG A 36 11.35 13.17 -4.22
N PRO A 37 11.03 13.49 -2.96
CA PRO A 37 9.92 12.87 -2.26
C PRO A 37 8.61 13.05 -3.02
N ASN A 38 7.79 12.00 -2.99
CA ASN A 38 6.41 12.08 -3.45
C ASN A 38 5.64 13.14 -2.64
N GLN A 39 4.61 13.72 -3.24
CA GLN A 39 3.85 14.82 -2.64
C GLN A 39 3.26 14.45 -1.27
N THR A 40 2.81 13.21 -1.13
CA THR A 40 2.30 12.65 0.12
C THR A 40 3.13 11.47 0.55
N ASN A 41 3.27 11.31 1.87
CA ASN A 41 3.86 10.13 2.49
C ASN A 41 3.15 9.82 3.82
N PHE A 42 1.89 9.39 3.81
CA PHE A 42 1.15 9.10 5.05
C PHE A 42 0.70 7.65 5.18
N HIS A 43 0.35 7.26 6.41
CA HIS A 43 -0.35 6.00 6.69
C HIS A 43 -1.37 6.17 7.81
N PHE A 44 -2.32 5.24 7.86
CA PHE A 44 -3.21 5.05 8.99
C PHE A 44 -2.70 3.94 9.90
N GLU A 45 -2.76 4.15 11.21
CA GLU A 45 -2.49 3.15 12.24
C GLU A 45 -3.76 2.80 12.99
N PHE A 46 -4.03 1.50 13.15
CA PHE A 46 -5.10 0.97 13.97
C PHE A 46 -4.50 0.09 15.08
N PRO A 47 -5.01 0.14 16.31
CA PRO A 47 -4.54 -0.76 17.36
C PRO A 47 -5.00 -2.20 17.08
N PRO A 48 -4.27 -3.23 17.58
CA PRO A 48 -4.78 -4.59 17.63
C PRO A 48 -6.10 -4.62 18.41
N GLY A 49 -7.02 -5.47 17.98
CA GLY A 49 -8.37 -5.53 18.54
C GLY A 49 -8.63 -6.87 19.19
N ASP A 50 -9.24 -6.85 20.37
CA ASP A 50 -9.85 -8.03 20.98
C ASP A 50 -11.27 -8.17 20.42
N VAL A 51 -11.33 -8.46 19.11
CA VAL A 51 -12.56 -8.59 18.35
C VAL A 51 -12.60 -10.00 17.77
N GLU A 52 -13.78 -10.61 17.78
CA GLU A 52 -14.00 -11.87 17.06
C GLU A 52 -13.83 -11.66 15.56
N TRP A 53 -13.45 -12.72 14.84
CA TRP A 53 -13.41 -12.66 13.39
C TRP A 53 -14.81 -12.36 12.85
N PRO A 54 -15.00 -11.28 12.05
CA PRO A 54 -16.33 -10.92 11.58
C PRO A 54 -16.91 -12.01 10.67
N SER A 55 -18.13 -12.46 10.96
CA SER A 55 -18.79 -13.57 10.22
C SER A 55 -19.09 -13.25 8.76
N SER A 56 -19.15 -11.96 8.40
CA SER A 56 -19.32 -11.46 7.04
C SER A 56 -18.04 -11.47 6.19
N VAL A 57 -16.90 -11.80 6.80
CA VAL A 57 -15.58 -11.72 6.17
C VAL A 57 -15.09 -13.10 5.77
N HIS A 58 -14.80 -13.26 4.48
CA HIS A 58 -14.09 -14.41 3.94
C HIS A 58 -12.57 -14.25 4.15
N PRO A 59 -11.89 -15.17 4.84
CA PRO A 59 -10.44 -15.14 4.96
C PRO A 59 -9.78 -15.47 3.61
N VAL A 60 -8.76 -14.70 3.23
CA VAL A 60 -7.97 -14.96 2.02
C VAL A 60 -6.82 -15.90 2.36
N ALA A 61 -6.75 -17.04 1.67
CA ALA A 61 -5.64 -17.98 1.74
C ALA A 61 -4.53 -17.65 0.73
N ALA A 62 -3.40 -18.36 0.82
CA ALA A 62 -2.23 -18.10 -0.03
C ALA A 62 -2.48 -18.39 -1.52
N ASP A 63 -3.33 -19.36 -1.85
CA ASP A 63 -3.69 -19.73 -3.21
C ASP A 63 -4.61 -18.71 -3.91
N GLU A 64 -5.33 -17.89 -3.14
CA GLU A 64 -6.17 -16.80 -3.66
C GLU A 64 -5.39 -15.51 -3.99
N ILE A 65 -4.11 -15.42 -3.61
CA ILE A 65 -3.29 -14.20 -3.79
C ILE A 65 -3.09 -13.87 -5.28
N ALA A 66 -2.86 -14.87 -6.12
CA ALA A 66 -2.63 -14.67 -7.54
C ALA A 66 -3.84 -14.01 -8.23
N ASP A 67 -5.04 -14.49 -7.93
CA ASP A 67 -6.28 -13.97 -8.48
C ASP A 67 -6.57 -12.54 -8.01
N LEU A 68 -6.31 -12.23 -6.73
CA LEU A 68 -6.45 -10.88 -6.20
C LEU A 68 -5.44 -9.90 -6.82
N CYS A 69 -4.19 -10.32 -7.02
CA CYS A 69 -3.20 -9.48 -7.71
C CYS A 69 -3.65 -9.20 -9.14
N HIS A 70 -4.12 -10.22 -9.86
CA HIS A 70 -4.63 -10.07 -11.22
C HIS A 70 -5.82 -9.10 -11.30
N ARG A 71 -6.81 -9.24 -10.42
CA ARG A 71 -7.95 -8.31 -10.29
C ARG A 71 -7.47 -6.88 -10.03
N GLY A 72 -6.54 -6.73 -9.07
CA GLY A 72 -5.96 -5.43 -8.72
C GLY A 72 -5.21 -4.78 -9.89
N GLU A 73 -4.45 -5.56 -10.65
CA GLU A 73 -3.71 -5.10 -11.82
C GLU A 73 -4.65 -4.60 -12.92
N ILE A 74 -5.74 -5.33 -13.22
CA ILE A 74 -6.76 -4.89 -14.19
C ILE A 74 -7.31 -3.51 -13.80
N MET A 75 -7.67 -3.32 -12.52
CA MET A 75 -8.19 -2.05 -12.02
C MET A 75 -7.16 -0.91 -12.13
N ILE A 76 -5.89 -1.19 -11.83
CA ILE A 76 -4.81 -0.19 -11.91
C ILE A 76 -4.56 0.18 -13.38
N ARG A 77 -4.46 -0.80 -14.28
CA ARG A 77 -4.24 -0.56 -15.72
C ARG A 77 -5.39 0.24 -16.33
N ALA A 78 -6.63 -0.09 -15.98
CA ALA A 78 -7.80 0.68 -16.41
C ALA A 78 -7.70 2.15 -15.95
N ALA A 79 -7.39 2.40 -14.67
CA ALA A 79 -7.22 3.76 -14.15
C ALA A 79 -6.04 4.51 -14.80
N MET A 80 -4.93 3.83 -15.04
CA MET A 80 -3.74 4.40 -15.70
C MET A 80 -3.96 4.71 -17.18
N SER A 81 -4.91 4.02 -17.84
CA SER A 81 -5.27 4.30 -19.23
C SER A 81 -6.13 5.55 -19.40
N ALA A 82 -6.84 5.98 -18.36
CA ALA A 82 -7.65 7.18 -18.38
C ALA A 82 -6.76 8.43 -18.17
N PRO A 83 -6.85 9.47 -19.02
CA PRO A 83 -6.04 10.67 -18.87
C PRO A 83 -6.37 11.42 -17.57
N GLU A 84 -5.36 12.07 -16.98
CA GLU A 84 -5.52 12.92 -15.80
C GLU A 84 -5.23 14.38 -16.20
N PRO A 85 -6.24 15.27 -16.29
CA PRO A 85 -6.09 16.59 -16.91
C PRO A 85 -5.00 17.49 -16.32
N SER A 86 -4.63 17.29 -15.05
CA SER A 86 -3.65 18.11 -14.33
C SER A 86 -2.28 17.46 -14.16
N ILE A 87 -2.11 16.21 -14.61
CA ILE A 87 -0.87 15.45 -14.37
C ILE A 87 -0.38 14.84 -15.67
N LYS A 88 0.78 15.33 -16.12
CA LYS A 88 1.40 14.91 -17.38
C LYS A 88 1.84 13.44 -17.35
N THR A 89 2.48 13.03 -16.26
CA THR A 89 3.04 11.68 -16.13
C THR A 89 2.69 11.12 -14.76
N ARG A 90 2.20 9.88 -14.74
CA ARG A 90 1.97 9.10 -13.53
C ARG A 90 2.83 7.85 -13.56
N ALA A 91 3.31 7.43 -12.41
CA ALA A 91 4.03 6.18 -12.24
C ALA A 91 3.34 5.34 -11.16
N VAL A 92 3.37 4.02 -11.33
CA VAL A 92 2.84 3.07 -10.35
C VAL A 92 3.74 1.84 -10.33
N ILE A 93 4.07 1.36 -9.14
CA ILE A 93 4.62 0.02 -8.96
C ILE A 93 3.42 -0.93 -8.90
N LEU A 94 3.37 -1.90 -9.80
CA LEU A 94 2.25 -2.85 -9.85
C LEU A 94 2.36 -3.83 -8.67
N PRO A 95 1.27 -4.04 -7.92
CA PRO A 95 1.20 -5.06 -6.87
C PRO A 95 1.01 -6.44 -7.51
N ASP A 96 2.03 -6.92 -8.22
CA ASP A 96 2.00 -8.26 -8.81
C ASP A 96 2.18 -9.35 -7.74
N VAL A 97 2.06 -10.60 -8.20
CA VAL A 97 2.16 -11.77 -7.34
C VAL A 97 3.54 -11.86 -6.67
N ASP A 98 4.61 -11.52 -7.38
CA ASP A 98 5.98 -11.63 -6.85
C ASP A 98 6.21 -10.64 -5.71
N HIS A 99 5.71 -9.41 -5.82
CA HIS A 99 5.74 -8.44 -4.72
C HIS A 99 5.00 -8.98 -3.49
N MET A 100 3.80 -9.53 -3.66
CA MET A 100 3.03 -10.06 -2.53
C MET A 100 3.71 -11.29 -1.92
N LEU A 101 4.21 -12.21 -2.73
CA LEU A 101 4.89 -13.42 -2.28
C LEU A 101 6.20 -13.12 -1.57
N TRP A 102 6.95 -12.09 -1.98
CA TRP A 102 8.13 -11.63 -1.25
C TRP A 102 7.80 -11.28 0.21
N HIS A 103 6.76 -10.47 0.41
CA HIS A 103 6.31 -10.05 1.73
C HIS A 103 5.75 -11.23 2.56
N ILE A 104 5.02 -12.14 1.92
CA ILE A 104 4.45 -13.32 2.57
C ILE A 104 5.55 -14.32 2.97
N ALA A 105 6.50 -14.62 2.08
CA ALA A 105 7.61 -15.53 2.38
C ALA A 105 8.49 -15.03 3.53
N LYS A 106 8.72 -13.70 3.58
CA LYS A 106 9.45 -13.06 4.68
C LYS A 106 8.71 -13.19 6.03
N GLU A 107 7.39 -13.01 6.03
CA GLU A 107 6.53 -13.26 7.19
C GLU A 107 6.60 -14.71 7.64
N GLU A 108 6.44 -15.67 6.73
CA GLU A 108 6.43 -17.10 7.04
C GLU A 108 7.75 -17.55 7.64
N PHE A 109 8.86 -17.11 7.04
CA PHE A 109 10.19 -17.36 7.57
C PHE A 109 10.30 -16.86 9.01
N ALA A 110 9.99 -15.58 9.27
CA ALA A 110 10.10 -15.01 10.62
C ALA A 110 9.16 -15.70 11.62
N SER A 111 7.90 -15.92 11.23
CA SER A 111 6.86 -16.51 12.09
C SER A 111 7.21 -17.93 12.49
N LYS A 112 7.78 -18.72 11.57
CA LYS A 112 8.22 -20.09 11.86
C LYS A 112 9.22 -20.16 13.01
N PHE A 113 10.14 -19.20 13.12
CA PHE A 113 11.10 -19.16 14.22
C PHE A 113 10.48 -18.60 15.50
N ILE A 114 9.71 -17.52 15.40
CA ILE A 114 9.12 -16.83 16.56
C ILE A 114 8.05 -17.70 17.26
N PHE A 115 7.29 -18.47 16.50
CA PHE A 115 6.13 -19.24 17.00
C PHE A 115 6.31 -20.76 16.91
N GLY A 116 7.56 -21.23 16.93
CA GLY A 116 7.86 -22.66 17.06
C GLY A 116 7.27 -23.53 15.95
N GLY A 117 7.42 -23.09 14.70
CA GLY A 117 6.97 -23.81 13.50
C GLY A 117 5.64 -23.33 12.92
N LYS A 118 4.88 -22.48 13.63
CA LYS A 118 3.59 -21.96 13.16
C LYS A 118 3.77 -20.80 12.18
N ILE A 119 2.91 -20.77 11.15
CA ILE A 119 2.84 -19.68 10.18
C ILE A 119 1.39 -19.18 10.04
N PRO A 120 1.16 -17.93 9.61
CA PRO A 120 -0.18 -17.42 9.35
C PRO A 120 -0.79 -18.03 8.10
N ASP A 121 -1.93 -18.71 8.21
CA ASP A 121 -2.64 -19.26 7.04
C ASP A 121 -3.52 -18.21 6.34
N ILE A 122 -3.93 -17.17 7.07
CA ILE A 122 -4.76 -16.08 6.57
C ILE A 122 -3.87 -14.94 6.07
N LYS A 123 -3.90 -14.68 4.77
CA LYS A 123 -3.09 -13.65 4.08
C LYS A 123 -3.86 -12.38 3.76
N GLY A 124 -5.13 -12.33 4.14
CA GLY A 124 -6.01 -11.21 3.83
C GLY A 124 -7.47 -11.48 4.18
N ALA A 125 -8.35 -10.65 3.64
CA ALA A 125 -9.78 -10.72 3.91
C ALA A 125 -10.59 -10.12 2.74
N ILE A 126 -11.80 -10.64 2.50
CA ILE A 126 -12.78 -10.10 1.55
C ILE A 126 -14.14 -9.97 2.25
N ALA A 127 -14.82 -8.85 2.04
CA ALA A 127 -16.17 -8.58 2.54
C ALA A 127 -17.02 -7.91 1.45
N GLY A 128 -18.33 -8.07 1.56
CA GLY A 128 -19.30 -7.46 0.67
C GLY A 128 -19.57 -8.25 -0.63
N ARG A 129 -20.50 -7.72 -1.42
CA ARG A 129 -20.97 -8.33 -2.68
C ARG A 129 -20.13 -7.89 -3.88
N PRO A 130 -19.99 -8.71 -4.93
CA PRO A 130 -19.32 -8.33 -6.18
C PRO A 130 -19.76 -6.96 -6.72
N GLY A 131 -18.80 -6.14 -7.13
CA GLY A 131 -18.98 -4.74 -7.56
C GLY A 131 -18.95 -3.73 -6.42
N LYS A 132 -19.06 -4.18 -5.16
CA LYS A 132 -18.92 -3.37 -3.94
C LYS A 132 -18.04 -4.07 -2.90
N GLN A 133 -17.23 -5.05 -3.31
CA GLN A 133 -16.38 -5.75 -2.34
C GLN A 133 -15.32 -4.82 -1.79
N VAL A 134 -14.99 -5.04 -0.52
CA VAL A 134 -13.77 -4.53 0.08
C VAL A 134 -12.88 -5.72 0.35
N TRP A 135 -11.64 -5.67 -0.14
CA TRP A 135 -10.68 -6.73 0.11
C TRP A 135 -9.31 -6.17 0.43
N ALA A 136 -8.56 -6.94 1.22
CA ALA A 136 -7.22 -6.59 1.64
C ALA A 136 -6.28 -7.79 1.58
N ILE A 137 -5.05 -7.55 1.14
CA ILE A 137 -3.90 -8.46 1.30
C ILE A 137 -3.02 -7.88 2.40
N SER A 138 -2.56 -8.72 3.33
CA SER A 138 -1.76 -8.29 4.48
C SER A 138 -0.57 -9.20 4.78
N THR A 139 0.39 -8.64 5.51
CA THR A 139 1.58 -9.35 6.00
C THR A 139 1.92 -8.90 7.42
N ARG A 140 2.51 -9.78 8.24
CA ARG A 140 3.03 -9.47 9.57
C ARG A 140 4.54 -9.28 9.48
N ARG A 141 5.00 -8.16 10.02
CA ARG A 141 6.42 -7.83 10.10
C ARG A 141 6.85 -7.70 11.56
N TYR A 142 7.85 -8.49 11.91
CA TYR A 142 8.49 -8.48 13.22
C TYR A 142 9.79 -7.67 13.15
N TYR A 143 9.82 -6.52 13.82
CA TYR A 143 11.03 -5.71 14.02
C TYR A 143 11.79 -6.14 15.28
N GLY A 144 11.13 -6.88 16.17
CA GLY A 144 11.72 -7.52 17.33
C GLY A 144 10.88 -8.71 17.80
N HIS A 145 11.43 -9.51 18.71
CA HIS A 145 10.66 -10.62 19.31
C HIS A 145 9.42 -10.07 20.02
N PRO A 146 8.24 -10.72 19.93
CA PRO A 146 7.02 -10.26 20.61
C PRO A 146 7.10 -10.16 22.14
N ASP A 147 8.11 -10.79 22.76
CA ASP A 147 8.42 -10.71 24.20
C ASP A 147 9.47 -9.65 24.55
N ALA A 148 9.95 -8.87 23.58
CA ALA A 148 10.82 -7.73 23.86
C ALA A 148 10.08 -6.67 24.70
N GLU A 149 10.82 -5.73 25.30
CA GLU A 149 10.24 -4.69 26.16
C GLU A 149 9.35 -3.71 25.38
N SER A 150 9.74 -3.36 24.15
CA SER A 150 8.99 -2.45 23.28
C SER A 150 9.03 -2.90 21.81
N PRO A 151 8.41 -4.05 21.48
CA PRO A 151 8.33 -4.50 20.10
C PRO A 151 7.51 -3.49 19.30
N ASN A 152 7.95 -3.20 18.09
CA ASN A 152 7.22 -2.34 17.16
C ASN A 152 6.72 -3.16 15.96
N ASN A 153 6.15 -4.32 16.23
CA ASN A 153 5.72 -5.27 15.21
C ASN A 153 4.41 -4.82 14.58
N VAL A 154 4.27 -5.02 13.26
CA VAL A 154 3.21 -4.39 12.47
C VAL A 154 2.54 -5.42 11.57
N LEU A 155 1.21 -5.37 11.47
CA LEU A 155 0.48 -5.94 10.33
C LEU A 155 0.36 -4.86 9.27
N TYR A 156 0.99 -5.05 8.12
CA TYR A 156 0.80 -4.16 6.98
C TYR A 156 -0.35 -4.68 6.13
N ILE A 157 -1.31 -3.82 5.83
CA ILE A 157 -2.20 -4.03 4.69
C ILE A 157 -1.41 -3.59 3.46
N LEU A 158 -0.92 -4.57 2.72
CA LEU A 158 -0.13 -4.38 1.50
C LEU A 158 -1.00 -3.73 0.43
N ARG A 159 -2.20 -4.28 0.21
CA ARG A 159 -3.18 -3.75 -0.73
C ARG A 159 -4.54 -3.73 -0.08
N LEU A 160 -5.21 -2.57 -0.13
CA LEU A 160 -6.63 -2.41 0.16
C LEU A 160 -7.33 -2.02 -1.13
N VAL A 161 -8.43 -2.66 -1.47
CA VAL A 161 -9.29 -2.33 -2.60
C VAL A 161 -10.73 -2.24 -2.14
N ILE A 162 -11.42 -1.22 -2.65
CA ILE A 162 -12.86 -1.04 -2.56
C ILE A 162 -13.33 -0.98 -4.02
N GLU A 163 -14.09 -1.97 -4.47
CA GLU A 163 -14.40 -2.13 -5.91
C GLU A 163 -15.18 -0.93 -6.49
N SER A 164 -16.01 -0.28 -5.68
CA SER A 164 -16.78 0.89 -6.07
C SER A 164 -16.01 2.22 -5.96
N ASP A 165 -14.74 2.19 -5.58
CA ASP A 165 -13.95 3.39 -5.32
C ASP A 165 -13.41 4.03 -6.60
N LYS A 166 -14.09 5.08 -7.05
CA LYS A 166 -13.68 5.89 -8.20
C LYS A 166 -12.50 6.83 -7.93
N THR A 167 -12.09 6.96 -6.67
CA THR A 167 -10.92 7.74 -6.24
C THR A 167 -9.66 6.88 -6.08
N ALA A 168 -9.80 5.55 -6.15
CA ALA A 168 -8.67 4.62 -6.11
C ALA A 168 -7.79 4.74 -7.36
N ASN A 169 -6.50 4.44 -7.19
CA ASN A 169 -5.51 4.45 -8.28
C ASN A 169 -5.42 5.81 -9.01
N LYS A 170 -5.76 6.90 -8.32
CA LYS A 170 -5.62 8.28 -8.79
C LYS A 170 -4.59 9.04 -7.95
N PRO A 171 -3.95 10.06 -8.52
CA PRO A 171 -3.06 10.96 -7.79
C PRO A 171 -3.76 11.68 -6.63
N PHE A 172 -2.97 12.06 -5.62
CA PHE A 172 -3.44 12.86 -4.49
C PHE A 172 -2.91 14.30 -4.59
N PRO A 173 -3.71 15.33 -4.27
CA PRO A 173 -5.15 15.27 -4.05
C PRO A 173 -5.90 14.99 -5.36
N CYS A 174 -6.97 14.18 -5.30
CA CYS A 174 -7.82 13.92 -6.46
C CYS A 174 -8.68 15.18 -6.73
N VAL A 175 -8.18 16.09 -7.57
CA VAL A 175 -8.89 17.35 -7.89
C VAL A 175 -10.03 17.07 -8.88
N GLY A 176 -11.24 17.56 -8.58
CA GLY A 176 -12.34 17.60 -9.55
C GLY A 176 -13.21 16.36 -9.69
N SER A 177 -13.06 15.33 -8.84
CA SER A 177 -14.05 14.24 -8.83
C SER A 177 -15.27 14.68 -8.02
N GLU A 178 -16.41 14.93 -8.69
CA GLU A 178 -17.73 15.16 -8.05
C GLU A 178 -18.09 14.06 -7.03
N ASP A 179 -17.49 12.87 -7.18
CA ASP A 179 -17.63 11.73 -6.27
C ASP A 179 -17.07 11.97 -4.85
N THR A 180 -16.21 12.98 -4.61
CA THR A 180 -15.73 13.27 -3.23
C THR A 180 -16.84 13.78 -2.31
N ALA A 181 -17.92 14.33 -2.86
CA ALA A 181 -19.04 14.90 -2.12
C ALA A 181 -20.21 13.92 -1.89
N ALA A 182 -20.22 12.76 -2.57
CA ALA A 182 -21.29 11.77 -2.41
C ALA A 182 -21.24 11.11 -1.02
N ALA A 183 -22.40 10.82 -0.43
CA ALA A 183 -22.47 10.09 0.84
C ALA A 183 -21.82 8.69 0.71
N VAL A 184 -21.16 8.23 1.78
CA VAL A 184 -20.61 6.87 1.81
C VAL A 184 -21.75 5.86 1.79
N ASP A 185 -21.60 4.82 0.97
CA ASP A 185 -22.52 3.68 0.95
C ASP A 185 -22.39 2.87 2.26
N PRO A 186 -23.47 2.73 3.06
CA PRO A 186 -23.42 1.99 4.33
C PRO A 186 -22.96 0.54 4.19
N ASP A 187 -23.27 -0.14 3.08
CA ASP A 187 -22.81 -1.51 2.84
C ASP A 187 -21.27 -1.56 2.70
N VAL A 188 -20.71 -0.55 2.04
CA VAL A 188 -19.26 -0.41 1.82
C VAL A 188 -18.57 -0.01 3.12
N LEU A 189 -19.19 0.87 3.92
CA LEU A 189 -18.70 1.22 5.26
C LEU A 189 -18.61 -0.02 6.16
N GLY A 190 -19.70 -0.78 6.29
CA GLY A 190 -19.70 -1.99 7.11
C GLY A 190 -18.71 -3.05 6.61
N SER A 191 -18.53 -3.18 5.28
CA SER A 191 -17.53 -4.08 4.70
C SER A 191 -16.11 -3.61 5.00
N PHE A 192 -15.83 -2.30 4.88
CA PHE A 192 -14.54 -1.72 5.23
C PHE A 192 -14.22 -1.92 6.72
N GLU A 193 -15.17 -1.62 7.61
CA GLU A 193 -15.00 -1.84 9.06
C GLU A 193 -14.69 -3.29 9.38
N SER A 194 -15.42 -4.23 8.75
CA SER A 194 -15.20 -5.67 8.93
C SER A 194 -13.81 -6.10 8.46
N ILE A 195 -13.31 -5.55 7.34
CA ILE A 195 -11.95 -5.82 6.85
C ILE A 195 -10.88 -5.31 7.82
N ILE A 196 -11.06 -4.10 8.38
CA ILE A 196 -10.09 -3.58 9.36
C ILE A 196 -10.17 -4.38 10.66
N GLN A 197 -11.35 -4.74 11.14
CA GLN A 197 -11.52 -5.58 12.32
C GLN A 197 -10.89 -6.97 12.14
N ALA A 198 -11.02 -7.58 10.96
CA ALA A 198 -10.31 -8.83 10.64
C ALA A 198 -8.79 -8.65 10.72
N ALA A 199 -8.25 -7.52 10.24
CA ALA A 199 -6.83 -7.20 10.38
C ALA A 199 -6.43 -6.95 11.86
N GLN A 200 -7.29 -6.30 12.65
CA GLN A 200 -7.07 -6.07 14.09
C GLN A 200 -7.07 -7.38 14.89
N HIS A 201 -7.99 -8.29 14.58
CA HIS A 201 -8.04 -9.65 15.12
C HIS A 201 -6.73 -10.39 14.81
N GLN A 202 -6.30 -10.39 13.55
CA GLN A 202 -5.03 -11.02 13.14
C GLN A 202 -3.82 -10.38 13.83
N ALA A 203 -3.79 -9.05 13.96
CA ALA A 203 -2.72 -8.37 14.66
C ALA A 203 -2.62 -8.79 16.13
N LYS A 204 -3.77 -8.96 16.80
CA LYS A 204 -3.83 -9.46 18.18
C LYS A 204 -3.37 -10.91 18.27
N ALA A 205 -3.92 -11.79 17.42
CA ALA A 205 -3.61 -13.22 17.41
C ALA A 205 -2.11 -13.49 17.18
N TRP A 206 -1.46 -12.66 16.35
CA TRP A 206 -0.05 -12.76 16.00
C TRP A 206 0.87 -11.86 16.84
N ARG A 207 0.38 -11.33 17.96
CA ARG A 207 1.15 -10.51 18.93
C ARG A 207 1.86 -9.31 18.30
N LEU A 208 1.17 -8.61 17.41
CA LEU A 208 1.63 -7.38 16.78
C LEU A 208 1.12 -6.17 17.54
N ASN A 209 1.73 -5.01 17.32
CA ASN A 209 1.46 -3.79 18.07
C ASN A 209 0.48 -2.87 17.36
N ARG A 210 0.31 -3.00 16.04
CA ARG A 210 -0.55 -2.14 15.21
C ARG A 210 -0.80 -2.73 13.83
N VAL A 211 -1.87 -2.26 13.19
CA VAL A 211 -2.16 -2.44 11.76
C VAL A 211 -1.82 -1.14 11.03
N LYS A 212 -1.13 -1.21 9.89
CA LYS A 212 -0.80 -0.06 9.05
C LYS A 212 -1.41 -0.17 7.65
N ILE A 213 -1.98 0.93 7.17
CA ILE A 213 -2.43 1.10 5.78
C ILE A 213 -1.74 2.32 5.20
N TRP A 214 -0.85 2.10 4.22
CA TRP A 214 -0.16 3.20 3.55
C TRP A 214 -1.07 3.86 2.51
N GLU A 215 -0.97 5.19 2.41
CA GLU A 215 -1.59 6.08 1.41
C GLU A 215 -2.92 5.59 0.81
N SER A 216 -3.98 5.60 1.60
CA SER A 216 -5.31 5.18 1.16
C SER A 216 -5.97 6.23 0.23
N SER A 217 -6.84 5.73 -0.66
CA SER A 217 -7.64 6.56 -1.56
C SER A 217 -8.55 7.52 -0.79
N VAL A 218 -9.10 8.54 -1.45
CA VAL A 218 -9.97 9.53 -0.80
C VAL A 218 -11.19 8.86 -0.17
N LEU A 219 -11.83 7.90 -0.86
CA LEU A 219 -12.95 7.14 -0.27
C LEU A 219 -12.51 6.32 0.95
N ALA A 220 -11.35 5.66 0.91
CA ALA A 220 -10.85 4.91 2.06
C ALA A 220 -10.51 5.81 3.26
N GLN A 221 -10.04 7.03 3.02
CA GLN A 221 -9.85 8.04 4.09
C GLN A 221 -11.20 8.41 4.71
N ARG A 222 -12.20 8.71 3.89
CA ARG A 222 -13.55 9.03 4.36
C ARG A 222 -14.20 7.87 5.12
N LEU A 223 -14.08 6.65 4.61
CA LEU A 223 -14.54 5.43 5.29
C LEU A 223 -13.86 5.28 6.66
N THR A 224 -12.57 5.62 6.76
CA THR A 224 -11.85 5.61 8.03
C THR A 224 -12.41 6.66 8.99
N ASP A 225 -12.64 7.88 8.51
CA ASP A 225 -13.18 9.00 9.31
C ASP A 225 -14.64 8.78 9.75
N GLU A 226 -15.46 8.15 8.92
CA GLU A 226 -16.88 7.85 9.19
C GLU A 226 -17.08 6.54 9.99
N SER A 227 -16.04 5.71 10.10
CA SER A 227 -16.09 4.46 10.87
C SER A 227 -16.07 4.69 12.38
N SER A 228 -16.51 3.67 13.11
CA SER A 228 -16.39 3.59 14.57
C SER A 228 -14.98 3.20 15.04
N LEU A 229 -14.03 2.99 14.12
CA LEU A 229 -12.72 2.45 14.42
C LEU A 229 -11.82 3.50 15.06
N ARG A 230 -11.06 3.09 16.08
CA ARG A 230 -9.98 3.93 16.60
C ARG A 230 -8.79 3.89 15.64
N TYR A 231 -8.35 5.05 15.17
CA TYR A 231 -7.18 5.16 14.30
C TYR A 231 -6.34 6.40 14.59
N GLN A 232 -5.15 6.44 14.01
CA GLN A 232 -4.31 7.62 13.91
C GLN A 232 -3.83 7.78 12.47
N LYS A 233 -3.93 8.99 11.91
CA LYS A 233 -3.26 9.35 10.65
C LYS A 233 -1.88 9.91 10.96
N ILE A 234 -0.84 9.40 10.30
CA ILE A 234 0.55 9.81 10.50
C ILE A 234 1.13 10.23 9.15
N GLU A 235 1.64 11.46 9.08
CA GLU A 235 2.52 11.89 7.99
C GLU A 235 3.95 11.43 8.31
N ARG A 236 4.60 10.76 7.34
CA ARG A 236 5.96 10.26 7.48
C ARG A 236 6.93 11.34 7.02
N GLU A 237 7.87 11.67 7.89
CA GLU A 237 8.93 12.64 7.61
C GLU A 237 10.32 12.00 7.48
N THR A 238 10.53 10.87 8.15
CA THR A 238 11.84 10.25 8.32
C THR A 238 11.96 8.86 7.70
N GLU A 239 10.95 8.01 7.86
CA GLU A 239 11.03 6.60 7.47
C GLU A 239 10.16 6.30 6.26
N CYS A 240 10.68 5.43 5.38
CA CYS A 240 10.01 4.92 4.19
C CYS A 240 9.42 6.00 3.27
N ILE A 241 10.15 7.11 3.08
CA ILE A 241 9.73 8.21 2.22
C ILE A 241 9.90 7.79 0.76
N ALA A 242 8.79 7.63 0.04
CA ALA A 242 8.86 7.31 -1.38
C ALA A 242 9.39 8.51 -2.15
N SER A 243 10.43 8.28 -2.95
CA SER A 243 11.09 9.32 -3.73
C SER A 243 11.41 8.82 -5.15
N CYS A 244 11.26 9.70 -6.12
CA CYS A 244 11.46 9.39 -7.54
C CYS A 244 12.60 10.23 -8.13
N LEU A 245 13.40 9.60 -8.98
CA LEU A 245 14.37 10.24 -9.85
C LEU A 245 14.03 9.85 -11.29
N TRP A 246 13.66 10.81 -12.13
CA TRP A 246 13.29 10.53 -13.51
C TRP A 246 14.40 10.96 -14.47
N PHE A 247 14.75 10.10 -15.43
CA PHE A 247 15.94 10.33 -16.26
C PHE A 247 15.66 11.17 -17.51
N GLY A 248 14.41 11.21 -17.99
CA GLY A 248 13.94 12.05 -19.11
C GLY A 248 14.65 11.81 -20.44
N ASP A 249 14.03 12.24 -21.54
CA ASP A 249 14.70 12.31 -22.84
C ASP A 249 15.45 13.65 -22.91
N ASP A 250 16.77 13.61 -23.04
CA ASP A 250 17.65 14.77 -22.82
C ASP A 250 17.79 15.72 -24.02
N GLU A 251 17.00 15.57 -25.09
CA GLU A 251 17.26 16.29 -26.34
C GLU A 251 17.01 17.81 -26.28
N SER A 252 16.26 18.32 -25.30
CA SER A 252 15.82 19.74 -25.30
C SER A 252 16.19 20.55 -24.05
N GLY A 253 16.99 20.02 -23.12
CA GLY A 253 17.51 20.80 -21.97
C GLY A 253 16.46 21.41 -21.03
N GLY A 254 15.21 20.96 -21.09
CA GLY A 254 14.12 21.41 -20.22
C GLY A 254 14.15 20.73 -18.86
N LEU A 255 13.52 21.36 -17.85
CA LEU A 255 13.27 20.72 -16.56
C LEU A 255 12.41 19.46 -16.79
N ILE A 256 12.95 18.30 -16.40
CA ILE A 256 12.20 17.04 -16.43
C ILE A 256 11.13 17.11 -15.34
N GLU A 257 9.86 17.11 -15.75
CA GLU A 257 8.74 16.95 -14.83
C GLU A 257 8.70 15.50 -14.35
N GLU A 258 8.86 15.30 -13.05
CA GLU A 258 8.87 13.97 -12.45
C GLU A 258 7.46 13.40 -12.40
N PRO A 259 7.29 12.07 -12.58
CA PRO A 259 5.98 11.47 -12.52
C PRO A 259 5.42 11.55 -11.09
N VAL A 260 4.09 11.72 -11.00
CA VAL A 260 3.40 11.54 -9.72
C VAL A 260 3.31 10.05 -9.43
N LEU A 261 3.89 9.61 -8.30
CA LEU A 261 3.80 8.23 -7.86
C LEU A 261 2.42 7.98 -7.23
N ILE A 262 1.63 7.13 -7.88
CA ILE A 262 0.34 6.68 -7.35
C ILE A 262 0.49 5.32 -6.67
N ASN A 263 -0.46 4.99 -5.79
CA ASN A 263 -0.45 3.76 -5.00
C ASN A 263 0.89 3.54 -4.27
N ASN A 264 1.37 4.56 -3.57
CA ASN A 264 2.55 4.46 -2.72
C ASN A 264 2.25 3.60 -1.47
N LYS A 265 2.19 2.29 -1.67
CA LYS A 265 1.80 1.29 -0.68
C LYS A 265 3.02 0.50 -0.22
N HIS A 266 2.88 -0.17 0.94
CA HIS A 266 3.98 -0.95 1.53
C HIS A 266 4.45 -2.11 0.63
N TYR A 267 3.61 -2.64 -0.28
CA TYR A 267 4.06 -3.72 -1.18
C TYR A 267 5.27 -3.32 -2.04
N ALA A 268 5.44 -2.03 -2.32
CA ALA A 268 6.53 -1.51 -3.13
C ALA A 268 7.84 -1.31 -2.34
N TRP A 269 7.76 -1.41 -1.00
CA TRP A 269 8.92 -1.39 -0.11
C TRP A 269 9.39 -2.84 0.11
N CYS A 270 10.34 -3.34 -0.69
CA CYS A 270 10.80 -4.74 -0.63
C CYS A 270 12.12 -4.90 0.11
#